data_AF-A0A4Q2Z985-F1
#
_entry.id   AF-A0A4Q2Z985-F1
#
_cell.length_a   1.000
_cell.length_b   1.000
_cell.length_c   1.000
_cell.angle_alpha   90.00
_cell.angle_beta   90.00
_cell.angle_gamma   90.00
#
_symmetry.space_group_name_H-M   'P 1'
#
loop_
_entity.id
_entity.type
_entity.pdbx_description
1 polymer ?
#
loop_
_entity_poly.entity_id
_entity_poly.type
_entity_poly.pdbx_seq_one_letter_code
_entity_poly.pdbx_strand_id
1 'polypeptide(L)'
;MSGVSPHVVSLMEPVQALSQFCYICGILLIPLTGLLVLFLKRRWDRNYDRTVEASSEEILAELDREYGTSRRTTIRTQTEYLPFLFESIRENIDSGFEDPQVISLLHRIETHKAGEERSAMFSVMSGRKRSDIHMQWVRDSCDRIQLHIQGAPPVIRALRDHQRRIPKAVT
;
A
#
# COMPACT_ATOMS: atom_id res chain seq x y z
N MET A 1 -78.80 33.50 -42.43
CA MET A 1 -78.88 33.88 -41.01
C MET A 1 -78.00 32.92 -40.23
N SER A 2 -76.95 33.47 -39.61
CA SER A 2 -75.84 32.74 -38.99
C SER A 2 -76.26 32.04 -37.70
N GLY A 3 -75.96 30.74 -37.59
CA GLY A 3 -75.91 30.01 -36.34
C GLY A 3 -74.46 29.91 -35.87
N VAL A 4 -74.15 30.51 -34.72
CA VAL A 4 -72.81 30.57 -34.12
C VAL A 4 -72.49 29.25 -33.41
N SER A 5 -71.32 28.66 -33.72
CA SER A 5 -70.82 27.38 -33.20
C SER A 5 -70.60 27.34 -31.67
N PRO A 6 -70.89 26.22 -30.99
CA PRO A 6 -70.66 26.04 -29.55
C PRO A 6 -69.27 25.47 -29.20
N HIS A 7 -68.26 25.63 -30.07
CA HIS A 7 -67.03 24.84 -29.97
C HIS A 7 -65.87 25.44 -29.14
N VAL A 8 -66.06 26.59 -28.50
CA VAL A 8 -64.92 27.34 -27.92
C VAL A 8 -64.75 27.13 -26.40
N VAL A 9 -65.73 26.57 -25.69
CA VAL A 9 -65.74 26.62 -24.21
C VAL A 9 -64.96 25.47 -23.53
N SER A 10 -64.65 24.35 -24.19
CA SER A 10 -64.03 23.18 -23.52
C SER A 10 -62.50 23.03 -23.67
N LEU A 11 -61.80 23.93 -24.37
CA LEU A 11 -60.35 23.80 -24.58
C LEU A 11 -59.49 24.55 -23.57
N MET A 12 -60.08 25.38 -22.69
CA MET A 12 -59.34 26.27 -21.79
C MET A 12 -58.87 25.59 -20.49
N GLU A 13 -59.52 24.51 -20.03
CA GLU A 13 -59.19 23.85 -18.76
C GLU A 13 -57.92 22.97 -18.76
N PRO A 14 -57.62 22.15 -19.79
CA PRO A 14 -56.47 21.24 -19.72
C PRO A 14 -55.13 21.97 -19.88
N VAL A 15 -55.09 23.06 -20.65
CA VAL A 15 -53.87 23.85 -20.87
C VAL A 15 -53.48 24.62 -19.61
N GLN A 16 -54.48 25.13 -18.88
CA GLN A 16 -54.26 25.86 -17.64
C GLN A 16 -53.78 24.94 -16.51
N ALA A 17 -54.35 23.72 -16.41
CA ALA A 17 -53.90 22.69 -15.49
C ALA A 17 -52.46 22.22 -15.77
N LEU A 18 -52.08 22.08 -17.05
CA LEU A 18 -50.72 21.71 -17.44
C LEU A 18 -49.70 22.80 -17.07
N SER A 19 -50.07 24.07 -17.27
CA SER A 19 -49.21 25.21 -16.90
C SER A 19 -48.97 25.33 -15.40
N GLN A 20 -50.01 25.08 -14.58
CA GLN A 20 -49.90 25.07 -13.12
C GLN A 20 -49.05 23.89 -12.64
N PHE A 21 -49.19 22.72 -13.25
CA PHE A 21 -48.36 21.56 -12.93
C PHE A 21 -46.87 21.81 -13.24
N CYS A 22 -46.56 22.40 -14.40
CA CYS A 22 -45.19 22.79 -14.74
C CYS A 22 -44.63 23.86 -13.79
N TYR A 23 -45.45 24.82 -13.36
CA TYR A 23 -45.05 25.86 -12.42
C TYR A 23 -44.73 25.30 -11.02
N ILE A 24 -45.59 24.40 -10.51
CA ILE A 24 -45.39 23.70 -9.24
C ILE A 24 -44.15 22.80 -9.30
N CYS A 25 -43.97 22.06 -10.40
CA CYS A 25 -42.77 21.25 -10.62
C CYS A 25 -41.51 22.11 -10.66
N GLY A 26 -41.51 23.24 -11.37
CA GLY A 26 -40.37 24.16 -11.43
C GLY A 26 -40.00 24.74 -10.05
N ILE A 27 -41.00 25.21 -9.30
CA ILE A 27 -40.80 25.77 -7.95
C ILE A 27 -40.31 24.72 -6.96
N LEU A 28 -40.68 23.45 -7.10
CA LEU A 28 -40.21 22.37 -6.22
C LEU A 28 -38.85 21.80 -6.65
N LEU A 29 -38.56 21.74 -7.95
CA LEU A 29 -37.30 21.20 -8.48
C LEU A 29 -36.11 22.13 -8.23
N ILE A 30 -36.29 23.44 -8.29
CA ILE A 30 -35.20 24.41 -8.05
C ILE A 30 -34.63 24.34 -6.61
N PRO A 31 -35.44 24.37 -5.53
CA PRO A 31 -34.93 24.25 -4.18
C PRO A 31 -34.42 22.83 -3.92
N LEU A 32 -35.04 21.80 -4.50
CA LEU A 32 -34.60 20.42 -4.34
C LEU A 32 -33.22 20.20 -4.96
N THR A 33 -32.98 20.71 -6.17
CA THR A 33 -31.68 20.65 -6.84
C THR A 33 -30.63 21.50 -6.12
N GLY A 34 -30.99 22.71 -5.66
CA GLY A 34 -30.11 23.54 -4.84
C GLY A 34 -29.68 22.86 -3.53
N LEU A 35 -30.62 22.19 -2.85
CA LEU A 35 -30.37 21.45 -1.62
C LEU A 35 -29.53 20.20 -1.86
N LEU A 36 -29.75 19.49 -2.98
CA LEU A 36 -28.94 18.35 -3.39
C LEU A 36 -27.49 18.77 -3.68
N VAL A 37 -27.29 19.88 -4.42
CA VAL A 37 -25.96 20.42 -4.73
C VAL A 37 -25.25 20.89 -3.45
N LEU A 38 -25.94 21.56 -2.53
CA LEU A 38 -25.38 21.95 -1.24
C LEU A 38 -25.00 20.73 -0.38
N PHE A 39 -25.83 19.68 -0.40
CA PHE A 39 -25.55 18.45 0.34
C PHE A 39 -24.36 17.69 -0.26
N LEU A 40 -24.28 17.60 -1.59
CA LEU A 40 -23.14 17.03 -2.30
C LEU A 40 -21.87 17.85 -2.05
N LYS A 41 -21.94 19.18 -2.10
CA LYS A 41 -20.80 20.07 -1.82
C LYS A 41 -20.33 19.92 -0.37
N ARG A 42 -21.23 19.94 0.61
CA ARG A 42 -20.88 19.70 2.03
C ARG A 42 -20.30 18.31 2.26
N ARG A 43 -20.81 17.29 1.55
CA ARG A 43 -20.28 15.93 1.63
C ARG A 43 -18.91 15.81 0.97
N TRP A 44 -18.67 16.56 -0.10
CA TRP A 44 -17.40 16.60 -0.82
C TRP A 44 -16.34 17.38 -0.05
N ASP A 45 -16.62 18.58 0.47
CA ASP A 45 -15.67 19.31 1.32
C ASP A 45 -15.25 18.46 2.54
N ARG A 46 -16.20 17.73 3.14
CA ARG A 46 -15.93 16.84 4.28
C ARG A 46 -15.15 15.57 3.92
N ASN A 47 -15.12 15.19 2.63
CA ASN A 47 -14.28 14.11 2.11
C ASN A 47 -12.95 14.63 1.53
N TYR A 48 -12.91 15.88 1.05
CA TYR A 48 -11.72 16.52 0.49
C TYR A 48 -10.72 16.86 1.60
N ASP A 49 -11.20 17.31 2.76
CA ASP A 49 -10.37 17.44 3.98
C ASP A 49 -9.82 16.10 4.51
N ARG A 50 -10.38 14.97 4.03
CA ARG A 50 -9.89 13.62 4.37
C ARG A 50 -9.02 12.99 3.30
N THR A 51 -8.90 13.60 2.13
CA THR A 51 -8.10 13.11 0.99
C THR A 51 -6.93 14.02 0.62
N VAL A 52 -6.79 15.20 1.24
CA VAL A 52 -5.70 16.15 0.98
C VAL A 52 -4.43 15.93 1.82
N GLU A 53 -4.35 14.90 2.65
CA GLU A 53 -3.08 14.54 3.34
C GLU A 53 -2.66 13.08 3.18
N ALA A 54 -3.06 12.40 2.10
CA ALA A 54 -2.19 11.35 1.59
C ALA A 54 -1.01 12.05 0.92
N SER A 55 0.00 12.40 1.73
CA SER A 55 1.27 12.95 1.27
C SER A 55 1.71 12.19 0.02
N SER A 56 2.25 12.87 -0.99
CA SER A 56 2.85 12.19 -2.14
C SER A 56 3.85 11.10 -1.70
N GLU A 57 4.45 11.22 -0.51
CA GLU A 57 5.28 10.19 0.11
C GLU A 57 4.48 8.96 0.57
N GLU A 58 3.24 9.10 1.03
CA GLU A 58 2.37 7.98 1.43
C GLU A 58 1.87 7.23 0.18
N ILE A 59 1.51 7.96 -0.88
CA ILE A 59 1.16 7.36 -2.19
C ILE A 59 2.38 6.70 -2.84
N LEU A 60 3.57 7.32 -2.77
CA LEU A 60 4.81 6.69 -3.23
C LEU A 60 5.21 5.51 -2.34
N ALA A 61 4.94 5.56 -1.03
CA ALA A 61 5.17 4.45 -0.12
C ALA A 61 4.22 3.29 -0.40
N GLU A 62 2.96 3.56 -0.76
CA GLU A 62 1.96 2.58 -1.21
C GLU A 62 2.29 2.03 -2.60
N LEU A 63 2.72 2.85 -3.56
CA LEU A 63 3.21 2.38 -4.85
C LEU A 63 4.48 1.55 -4.70
N ASP A 64 5.43 1.95 -3.86
CA ASP A 64 6.62 1.15 -3.54
C ASP A 64 6.25 -0.09 -2.70
N ARG A 65 5.07 -0.09 -2.05
CA ARG A 65 4.48 -1.24 -1.33
C ARG A 65 3.93 -2.29 -2.29
N GLU A 66 3.32 -1.85 -3.38
CA GLU A 66 2.70 -2.68 -4.41
C GLU A 66 3.65 -3.07 -5.55
N TYR A 67 4.62 -2.22 -5.90
CA TYR A 67 5.46 -2.36 -7.10
C TYR A 67 6.97 -2.51 -6.82
N GLY A 68 7.42 -2.38 -5.58
CA GLY A 68 8.82 -2.61 -5.22
C GLY A 68 9.22 -4.08 -5.48
N THR A 69 9.94 -4.33 -6.58
CA THR A 69 10.42 -5.68 -6.93
C THR A 69 11.43 -6.23 -5.92
N SER A 70 12.11 -5.33 -5.20
CA SER A 70 13.07 -5.67 -4.16
C SER A 70 13.28 -4.48 -3.22
N ARG A 71 13.32 -4.72 -1.90
CA ARG A 71 13.57 -3.70 -0.86
C ARG A 71 14.88 -3.99 -0.15
N ARG A 72 15.53 -2.96 0.42
CA ARG A 72 16.77 -3.10 1.20
C ARG A 72 16.55 -2.86 2.70
N THR A 73 17.31 -3.58 3.52
CA THR A 73 17.48 -3.34 4.95
C THR A 73 18.92 -3.58 5.37
N THR A 74 19.33 -2.97 6.47
CA THR A 74 20.66 -3.17 7.07
C THR A 74 20.49 -3.52 8.53
N ILE A 75 21.03 -4.67 8.92
CA ILE A 75 20.94 -5.21 10.28
C ILE A 75 22.36 -5.28 10.83
N ARG A 76 22.53 -4.77 12.04
CA ARG A 76 23.77 -4.91 12.81
C ARG A 76 23.48 -5.83 13.98
N THR A 77 24.17 -6.95 14.03
CA THR A 77 23.96 -7.96 15.06
C THR A 77 25.25 -8.69 15.38
N GLN A 78 25.26 -9.42 16.49
CA GLN A 78 26.32 -10.39 16.78
C GLN A 78 26.06 -11.69 16.01
N THR A 79 27.12 -12.45 15.75
CA THR A 79 27.08 -13.74 15.02
C THR A 79 26.10 -14.74 15.64
N GLU A 80 25.96 -14.73 16.97
CA GLU A 80 25.02 -15.58 17.73
C GLU A 80 23.55 -15.40 17.34
N TYR A 81 23.14 -14.23 16.83
CA TYR A 81 21.75 -13.96 16.44
C TYR A 81 21.46 -14.23 14.96
N LEU A 82 22.47 -14.57 14.15
CA LEU A 82 22.28 -14.86 12.72
C LEU A 82 21.31 -16.01 12.45
N PRO A 83 21.33 -17.12 13.20
CA PRO A 83 20.37 -18.21 12.98
C PRO A 83 18.92 -17.72 13.09
N PHE A 84 18.61 -16.86 14.08
CA PHE A 84 17.26 -16.30 14.25
C PHE A 84 16.87 -15.36 13.11
N LEU A 85 17.82 -14.60 12.57
CA LEU A 85 17.57 -13.76 11.38
C LEU A 85 17.26 -14.60 10.16
N PHE A 86 18.00 -15.68 9.91
CA PHE A 86 17.75 -16.56 8.78
C PHE A 86 16.47 -17.36 8.93
N GLU A 87 16.11 -17.75 10.15
CA GLU A 87 14.80 -18.34 10.44
C GLU A 87 13.67 -17.38 10.08
N SER A 88 13.79 -16.10 10.44
CA SER A 88 12.80 -15.08 10.06
C SER A 88 12.67 -14.90 8.54
N ILE A 89 13.76 -15.05 7.78
CA ILE A 89 13.69 -15.06 6.31
C ILE A 89 12.95 -16.30 5.82
N ARG A 90 13.29 -17.47 6.36
CA ARG A 90 12.71 -18.76 6.00
C ARG A 90 11.19 -18.79 6.20
N GLU A 91 10.71 -18.29 7.33
CA GLU A 91 9.28 -18.20 7.63
C GLU A 91 8.49 -17.32 6.63
N ASN A 92 9.17 -16.44 5.89
CA ASN A 92 8.55 -15.43 5.01
C ASN A 92 8.76 -15.71 3.52
N ILE A 93 9.32 -16.86 3.18
CA ILE A 93 9.45 -17.34 1.79
C ILE A 93 8.71 -18.66 1.61
N ASP A 94 8.31 -18.94 0.37
CA ASP A 94 7.63 -20.18 0.02
C ASP A 94 8.64 -21.31 -0.28
N SER A 95 9.79 -20.99 -0.90
CA SER A 95 10.87 -21.94 -1.21
C SER A 95 12.16 -21.26 -1.68
N GLY A 96 13.28 -22.00 -1.70
CA GLY A 96 14.55 -21.55 -2.30
C GLY A 96 15.57 -20.95 -1.33
N PHE A 97 15.33 -21.09 -0.01
CA PHE A 97 16.29 -20.78 1.06
C PHE A 97 16.23 -21.91 2.10
N GLU A 98 16.80 -23.05 1.74
CA GLU A 98 16.69 -24.30 2.50
C GLU A 98 17.77 -24.41 3.59
N ASP A 99 17.56 -25.27 4.60
CA ASP A 99 18.48 -25.46 5.73
C ASP A 99 19.94 -25.72 5.31
N PRO A 100 20.26 -26.52 4.27
CA PRO A 100 21.65 -26.68 3.83
C PRO A 100 22.29 -25.39 3.32
N GLN A 101 21.50 -24.52 2.68
CA GLN A 101 21.97 -23.22 2.19
C GLN A 101 22.19 -22.25 3.35
N VAL A 102 21.30 -22.28 4.35
CA VAL A 102 21.42 -21.49 5.58
C VAL A 102 22.66 -21.91 6.38
N ILE A 103 22.86 -23.21 6.59
CA ILE A 103 24.03 -23.74 7.30
C ILE A 103 25.33 -23.38 6.56
N SER A 104 25.35 -23.51 5.23
CA SER A 104 26.49 -23.11 4.42
C SER A 104 26.78 -21.61 4.54
N LEU A 105 25.74 -20.77 4.55
CA LEU A 105 25.87 -19.32 4.70
C LEU A 105 26.39 -18.95 6.10
N LEU A 106 25.85 -19.54 7.16
CA LEU A 106 26.33 -19.36 8.54
C LEU A 106 27.82 -19.70 8.65
N HIS A 107 28.21 -20.88 8.15
CA HIS A 107 29.60 -21.30 8.18
C HIS A 107 30.53 -20.36 7.40
N ARG A 108 30.08 -19.87 6.23
CA ARG A 108 30.81 -18.87 5.44
C ARG A 108 30.96 -17.54 6.16
N ILE A 109 29.99 -17.15 6.98
CA ILE A 109 30.05 -15.90 7.76
C ILE A 109 30.97 -16.07 8.98
N GLU A 110 30.89 -17.21 9.69
CA GLU A 110 31.73 -17.50 10.86
C GLU A 110 33.22 -17.62 10.53
N THR A 111 33.55 -18.24 9.39
CA THR A 111 34.93 -18.42 8.91
C THR A 111 35.50 -17.17 8.22
N HIS A 112 34.68 -16.14 8.04
CA HIS A 112 35.07 -14.91 7.36
C HIS A 112 36.01 -14.04 8.20
N LYS A 113 37.06 -13.49 7.57
CA LYS A 113 37.98 -12.53 8.18
C LYS A 113 37.29 -11.16 8.41
N ALA A 114 37.73 -10.47 9.46
CA ALA A 114 37.26 -9.13 9.76
C ALA A 114 37.70 -8.11 8.68
N GLY A 115 36.83 -7.16 8.35
CA GLY A 115 37.09 -6.06 7.42
C GLY A 115 36.88 -6.35 5.93
N GLU A 116 36.64 -7.61 5.55
CA GLU A 116 36.27 -7.96 4.18
C GLU A 116 34.75 -7.90 3.97
N GLU A 117 34.31 -7.45 2.79
CA GLU A 117 32.91 -7.51 2.35
C GLU A 117 32.68 -8.75 1.51
N ARG A 118 31.63 -9.50 1.81
CA ARG A 118 31.20 -10.67 1.04
C ARG A 118 29.74 -10.56 0.68
N SER A 119 29.36 -11.24 -0.39
CA SER A 119 27.98 -11.33 -0.82
C SER A 119 27.55 -12.74 -1.20
N ALA A 120 26.25 -12.95 -1.20
CA ALA A 120 25.58 -14.14 -1.71
C ALA A 120 24.23 -13.73 -2.28
N MET A 121 23.77 -14.45 -3.29
CA MET A 121 22.47 -14.26 -3.90
C MET A 121 21.72 -15.59 -3.92
N PHE A 122 20.45 -15.56 -3.54
CA PHE A 122 19.58 -16.73 -3.48
C PHE A 122 18.30 -16.43 -4.27
N SER A 123 17.97 -17.28 -5.24
CA SER A 123 16.66 -17.21 -5.91
C SER A 123 15.61 -17.88 -5.03
N VAL A 124 14.62 -17.12 -4.60
CA VAL A 124 13.52 -17.56 -3.73
C VAL A 124 12.16 -17.37 -4.39
N MET A 125 11.16 -18.10 -3.89
CA MET A 125 9.76 -17.86 -4.21
C MET A 125 9.10 -17.14 -3.03
N SER A 126 8.36 -16.07 -3.32
CA SER A 126 7.57 -15.35 -2.31
C SER A 126 6.25 -14.90 -2.92
N GLY A 127 5.13 -15.33 -2.34
CA GLY A 127 3.79 -14.99 -2.81
C GLY A 127 3.56 -15.41 -4.27
N ARG A 128 4.07 -16.60 -4.65
CA ARG A 128 4.04 -17.15 -6.03
C ARG A 128 4.92 -16.41 -7.07
N LYS A 129 5.71 -15.41 -6.66
CA LYS A 129 6.64 -14.69 -7.54
C LYS A 129 8.08 -15.10 -7.25
N ARG A 130 8.84 -15.39 -8.30
CA ARG A 130 10.29 -15.57 -8.20
C ARG A 130 10.95 -14.22 -7.90
N SER A 131 11.76 -14.18 -6.86
CA SER A 131 12.50 -13.01 -6.42
C SER A 131 13.91 -13.44 -6.02
N ASP A 132 14.87 -12.52 -6.05
CA ASP A 132 16.22 -12.81 -5.56
C ASP A 132 16.45 -12.10 -4.22
N ILE A 133 17.03 -12.83 -3.26
CA ILE A 133 17.56 -12.28 -2.02
C ILE A 133 19.05 -12.10 -2.20
N HIS A 134 19.49 -10.84 -2.22
CA HIS A 134 20.87 -10.46 -2.20
C HIS A 134 21.29 -10.13 -0.76
N MET A 135 22.30 -10.82 -0.26
CA MET A 135 22.87 -10.60 1.06
C MET A 135 24.31 -10.16 0.90
N GLN A 136 24.68 -9.09 1.59
CA GLN A 136 26.07 -8.65 1.73
C GLN A 136 26.39 -8.55 3.21
N TRP A 137 27.55 -9.01 3.64
CA TRP A 137 27.96 -8.92 5.02
C TRP A 137 29.41 -8.49 5.16
N VAL A 138 29.65 -7.73 6.23
CA VAL A 138 30.97 -7.34 6.70
C VAL A 138 31.07 -7.74 8.16
N ARG A 139 32.15 -8.43 8.53
CA ARG A 139 32.46 -8.77 9.92
C ARG A 139 33.44 -7.76 10.50
N ASP A 140 33.15 -7.27 11.68
CA ASP A 140 33.98 -6.36 12.45
C ASP A 140 34.98 -7.14 13.33
N SER A 141 36.02 -6.48 13.84
CA SER A 141 37.02 -7.06 14.74
C SER A 141 36.46 -7.55 16.08
N CYS A 142 35.27 -7.07 16.46
CA CYS A 142 34.58 -7.43 17.71
C CYS A 142 33.47 -8.48 17.50
N ASP A 143 33.55 -9.28 16.45
CA ASP A 143 32.54 -10.30 16.08
C ASP A 143 31.13 -9.75 15.81
N ARG A 144 31.06 -8.46 15.48
CA ARG A 144 29.82 -7.81 15.04
C ARG A 144 29.70 -7.96 13.53
N ILE A 145 28.48 -8.18 13.06
CA ILE A 145 28.21 -8.39 11.64
C ILE A 145 27.22 -7.33 11.18
N GLN A 146 27.62 -6.62 10.13
CA GLN A 146 26.74 -5.74 9.39
C GLN A 146 26.23 -6.50 8.18
N LEU A 147 24.95 -6.83 8.19
CA LEU A 147 24.26 -7.59 7.16
C LEU A 147 23.33 -6.67 6.37
N HIS A 148 23.64 -6.45 5.09
CA HIS A 148 22.78 -5.78 4.13
C HIS A 148 21.97 -6.83 3.38
N ILE A 149 20.65 -6.75 3.48
CA ILE A 149 19.74 -7.69 2.82
C ILE A 149 18.88 -6.89 1.85
N GLN A 150 18.80 -7.36 0.62
CA GLN A 150 17.92 -6.87 -0.40
C GLN A 150 17.07 -8.04 -0.91
N GLY A 151 15.75 -7.90 -0.96
CA GLY A 151 14.88 -9.00 -1.35
C GLY A 151 13.40 -8.64 -1.38
N ALA A 152 12.55 -9.67 -1.44
CA ALA A 152 11.11 -9.50 -1.54
C ALA A 152 10.55 -8.64 -0.38
N PRO A 153 9.57 -7.74 -0.63
CA PRO A 153 8.96 -6.91 0.41
C PRO A 153 8.51 -7.63 1.69
N PRO A 154 7.86 -8.82 1.67
CA PRO A 154 7.46 -9.53 2.89
C PRO A 154 8.66 -9.91 3.76
N VAL A 155 9.73 -10.44 3.15
CA VAL A 155 10.98 -10.80 3.84
C VAL A 155 11.60 -9.57 4.51
N ILE A 156 11.68 -8.45 3.80
CA ILE A 156 12.29 -7.22 4.33
C ILE A 156 11.46 -6.61 5.47
N ARG A 157 10.13 -6.73 5.43
CA ARG A 157 9.26 -6.30 6.53
C ARG A 157 9.47 -7.17 7.77
N ALA A 158 9.44 -8.49 7.59
CA ALA A 158 9.69 -9.43 8.67
C ALA A 158 11.04 -9.19 9.35
N LEU A 159 12.09 -8.98 8.55
CA LEU A 159 13.43 -8.64 9.05
C LEU A 159 13.47 -7.32 9.83
N ARG A 160 12.76 -6.27 9.38
CA ARG A 160 12.67 -5.00 10.12
C ARG A 160 11.91 -5.15 11.44
N ASP A 161 10.84 -5.92 11.44
CA ASP A 161 10.07 -6.19 12.66
C ASP A 161 10.87 -7.05 13.63
N HIS A 162 11.63 -8.02 13.13
CA HIS A 162 12.53 -8.85 13.92
C HIS A 162 13.71 -8.03 14.47
N GLN A 163 14.28 -7.11 13.68
CA GLN A 163 15.33 -6.19 14.13
C GLN A 163 14.88 -5.32 15.30
N ARG A 164 13.60 -4.97 15.41
CA ARG A 164 13.06 -4.24 16.58
C ARG A 164 13.04 -5.10 17.85
N ARG A 165 13.04 -6.42 17.71
CA ARG A 165 13.00 -7.39 18.82
C ARG A 165 14.38 -7.86 19.25
N ILE A 166 15.37 -7.88 18.35
CA ILE A 166 16.75 -8.22 18.70
C ILE A 166 17.32 -7.12 19.61
N PRO A 167 17.92 -7.47 20.77
CA PRO A 167 18.62 -6.49 21.59
C PRO A 167 19.70 -5.81 20.75
N LYS A 168 19.61 -4.48 20.62
CA LYS A 168 20.62 -3.70 19.91
C LYS A 168 21.97 -3.95 20.59
N ALA A 169 22.95 -4.42 19.82
CA ALA A 169 24.33 -4.49 20.32
C ALA A 169 24.70 -3.11 20.87
N VAL A 170 24.90 -3.04 22.19
CA VAL A 170 25.21 -1.78 22.86
C VAL A 170 26.51 -1.24 22.26
N THR A 171 26.42 -0.03 21.73
CA THR A 171 27.53 0.70 21.10
C THR A 171 28.74 0.76 22.01
#